data_AF-A0A4R6Y0U9-F1
#
_entry.id   AF-A0A4R6Y0U9-F1
#
_cell.length_a   1.000
_cell.length_b   1.000
_cell.length_c   1.000
_cell.angle_alpha   90.00
_cell.angle_beta   90.00
_cell.angle_gamma   90.00
#
_symmetry.space_group_name_H-M   'P 1'
#
loop_
_entity.id
_entity.type
_entity.pdbx_description
1 polymer ?
#
loop_
_entity_poly.entity_id
_entity_poly.type
_entity_poly.pdbx_seq_one_letter_code
_entity_poly.pdbx_strand_id
1 'polypeptide(L)'
;MSDVTMARGYVAEIGNSTQAKVAIATTLKWLSRLYPHKDNPKNQWTERRVRSFWNEEAALVQFREMVELHRAADAAREERAKQKARKQHAAYRAETARLAEMALVPPAARDGDVAP
;
A
#
# COMPACT_ATOMS: atom_id res chain seq x y z
N MET A 1 -2.03 25.77 -6.64
CA MET A 1 -2.37 24.51 -5.96
C MET A 1 -2.51 24.83 -4.48
N SER A 2 -3.63 24.49 -3.84
CA SER A 2 -3.82 24.79 -2.41
C SER A 2 -3.20 23.69 -1.54
N ASP A 3 -2.74 24.03 -0.34
CA ASP A 3 -2.24 23.06 0.64
C ASP A 3 -3.29 21.99 0.96
N VAL A 4 -4.57 22.37 1.02
CA VAL A 4 -5.68 21.45 1.25
C VAL A 4 -5.80 20.42 0.12
N THR A 5 -5.67 20.86 -1.13
CA THR A 5 -5.67 19.97 -2.31
C THR A 5 -4.48 19.01 -2.27
N MET A 6 -3.30 19.48 -1.84
CA MET A 6 -2.11 18.63 -1.70
C MET A 6 -2.30 17.60 -0.57
N ALA A 7 -2.82 18.02 0.59
CA ALA A 7 -3.14 17.14 1.71
C ALA A 7 -4.14 16.06 1.30
N ARG A 8 -5.20 16.41 0.56
CA ARG A 8 -6.14 15.44 -0.03
C ARG A 8 -5.41 14.43 -0.92
N GLY A 9 -4.50 14.90 -1.77
CA GLY A 9 -3.66 14.05 -2.63
C GLY A 9 -2.88 13.00 -1.83
N TYR A 10 -2.25 13.41 -0.73
CA TYR A 10 -1.57 12.47 0.16
C TYR A 10 -2.51 11.48 0.83
N VAL A 11 -3.69 11.91 1.30
CA VAL A 11 -4.68 10.99 1.87
C VAL A 11 -5.13 9.95 0.83
N ALA A 12 -5.30 10.34 -0.44
CA ALA A 12 -5.61 9.41 -1.52
C ALA A 12 -4.46 8.45 -1.82
N GLU A 13 -3.22 8.93 -1.83
CA GLU A 13 -2.06 8.09 -2.06
C GLU A 13 -1.83 7.06 -0.95
N ILE A 14 -1.90 7.48 0.32
CA ILE A 14 -1.74 6.60 1.49
C ILE A 14 -2.89 5.60 1.55
N GLY A 15 -4.12 6.09 1.38
CA GLY A 15 -5.33 5.30 1.45
C GLY A 15 -5.45 4.27 0.32
N ASN A 16 -4.85 4.55 -0.84
CA ASN A 16 -4.79 3.69 -2.03
C ASN A 16 -6.17 3.10 -2.39
N SER A 17 -7.21 3.93 -2.30
CA SER A 17 -8.60 3.56 -2.57
C SER A 17 -9.39 4.77 -3.05
N THR A 18 -10.32 4.55 -3.97
CA THR A 18 -11.29 5.58 -4.40
C THR A 18 -12.44 5.73 -3.40
N GLN A 19 -12.66 4.73 -2.55
CA GLN A 19 -13.71 4.77 -1.52
C GLN A 19 -13.23 5.60 -0.34
N ALA A 20 -13.87 6.75 -0.10
CA ALA A 20 -13.53 7.70 0.95
C ALA A 20 -13.33 7.03 2.32
N LYS A 21 -14.29 6.19 2.75
CA LYS A 21 -14.24 5.48 4.04
C LYS A 21 -12.97 4.64 4.19
N VAL A 22 -12.59 3.90 3.15
CA VAL A 22 -11.40 3.04 3.15
C VAL A 22 -10.13 3.87 3.12
N ALA A 23 -10.08 4.91 2.28
CA ALA A 23 -8.92 5.79 2.17
C ALA A 23 -8.64 6.52 3.49
N ILE A 24 -9.68 7.07 4.12
CA ILE A 24 -9.57 7.77 5.41
C ILE A 24 -9.14 6.82 6.52
N ALA A 25 -9.78 5.66 6.67
CA ALA A 25 -9.45 4.70 7.73
C ALA A 25 -8.02 4.14 7.58
N THR A 26 -7.62 3.84 6.35
CA THR A 26 -6.26 3.36 6.04
C THR A 26 -5.22 4.45 6.34
N THR A 27 -5.49 5.69 5.91
CA THR A 27 -4.60 6.82 6.17
C THR A 27 -4.46 7.09 7.67
N LEU A 28 -5.58 7.10 8.41
CA LEU A 28 -5.54 7.25 9.86
C LEU A 28 -4.70 6.16 10.52
N LYS A 29 -4.87 4.89 10.12
CA LYS A 29 -4.05 3.78 10.64
C LYS A 29 -2.55 3.99 10.40
N TRP A 30 -2.17 4.48 9.22
CA TRP A 30 -0.78 4.80 8.91
C TRP A 30 -0.26 5.93 9.80
N LEU A 31 -1.00 7.02 9.88
CA LEU A 31 -0.61 8.21 10.64
C LEU A 31 -0.55 7.94 12.14
N SER A 32 -1.52 7.25 12.73
CA SER A 32 -1.50 6.88 14.15
C SER A 32 -0.35 5.93 14.51
N ARG A 33 0.09 5.09 13.56
CA ARG A 33 1.26 4.21 13.76
C ARG A 33 2.58 4.96 13.68
N LEU A 34 2.73 5.84 12.68
CA LEU A 34 3.97 6.58 12.46
C LEU A 34 4.13 7.76 13.44
N TYR A 35 3.02 8.39 13.82
CA TYR A 35 2.95 9.61 14.60
C TYR A 35 1.91 9.49 15.72
N PRO A 36 2.20 8.70 16.77
CA PRO A 36 1.26 8.47 17.86
C PRO A 36 1.04 9.70 18.75
N HIS A 37 1.96 10.69 18.75
CA HIS A 37 1.87 11.95 19.50
C HIS A 37 1.43 11.75 20.98
N LYS A 38 2.10 10.83 21.69
CA LYS A 38 1.74 10.48 23.08
C LYS A 38 1.88 11.66 24.04
N ASP A 39 2.91 12.48 23.83
CA ASP A 39 3.22 13.62 24.70
C ASP A 39 2.44 14.89 24.33
N ASN A 40 1.80 14.92 23.15
CA ASN A 40 0.99 16.06 22.72
C ASN A 40 -0.32 15.59 22.06
N PRO A 41 -1.36 15.33 22.88
CA PRO A 41 -2.65 14.85 22.39
C PRO A 41 -3.34 15.77 21.38
N LYS A 42 -3.06 17.08 21.41
CA LYS A 42 -3.64 18.04 20.44
C LYS A 42 -3.13 17.81 19.02
N ASN A 43 -1.98 17.16 18.86
CA ASN A 43 -1.38 16.87 17.57
C ASN A 43 -1.79 15.49 17.03
N GLN A 44 -2.51 14.69 17.81
CA GLN A 44 -2.93 13.36 17.39
C GLN A 44 -3.84 13.42 16.17
N TRP A 45 -3.58 12.52 15.24
CA TRP A 45 -4.42 12.33 14.07
C TRP A 45 -5.77 11.75 14.47
N THR A 46 -6.84 12.40 14.01
CA THR A 46 -8.20 11.94 14.20
C THR A 46 -8.85 11.66 12.85
N GLU A 47 -9.84 10.77 12.83
CA GLU A 47 -10.61 10.47 11.62
C GLU A 47 -11.25 11.75 11.05
N ARG A 48 -11.80 12.59 11.93
CA ARG A 48 -12.40 13.88 11.55
C ARG A 48 -11.40 14.76 10.81
N ARG A 49 -10.15 14.84 11.27
CA ARG A 49 -9.12 15.68 10.64
C ARG A 49 -8.73 15.15 9.27
N VAL A 50 -8.47 13.84 9.15
CA VAL A 50 -8.18 13.20 7.85
C VAL A 50 -9.35 13.37 6.88
N ARG A 51 -10.59 13.21 7.36
CA ARG A 51 -11.81 13.43 6.57
C ARG A 51 -11.93 14.87 6.08
N SER A 52 -11.59 15.85 6.92
CA SER A 52 -11.63 17.26 6.50
C SER A 52 -10.67 17.57 5.34
N PHE A 53 -9.54 16.86 5.25
CA PHE A 53 -8.65 16.96 4.09
C PHE A 53 -9.23 16.23 2.87
N TRP A 54 -9.78 15.04 3.05
CA TRP A 54 -10.41 14.28 1.95
C TRP A 54 -11.53 15.07 1.27
N ASN A 55 -12.40 15.72 2.07
CA ASN A 55 -13.52 16.52 1.58
C ASN A 55 -13.12 17.96 1.21
N GLU A 56 -11.86 18.34 1.41
CA GLU A 56 -11.37 19.72 1.21
C GLU A 56 -12.11 20.77 2.07
N GLU A 57 -12.63 20.35 3.22
CA GLU A 57 -13.35 21.19 4.20
C GLU A 57 -12.41 21.88 5.19
N ALA A 58 -11.13 21.52 5.20
CA ALA A 58 -10.16 22.11 6.10
C ALA A 58 -9.87 23.57 5.73
N ALA A 59 -10.01 24.48 6.70
CA ALA A 59 -9.67 25.90 6.49
C ALA A 59 -8.15 26.13 6.25
N LEU A 60 -7.31 25.32 6.88
CA LEU A 60 -5.86 25.34 6.72
C LEU A 60 -5.25 23.96 6.98
N VAL A 61 -4.04 23.75 6.47
CA VAL A 61 -3.18 22.61 6.78
C VAL A 61 -1.97 23.12 7.54
N GLN A 62 -1.72 22.60 8.73
CA GLN A 62 -0.52 22.98 9.48
C GLN A 62 0.72 22.40 8.80
N PHE A 63 1.85 23.11 8.86
CA PHE A 63 3.11 22.61 8.29
C PHE A 63 3.47 21.20 8.79
N ARG A 64 3.29 20.93 10.09
CA ARG A 64 3.47 19.59 10.67
C ARG A 64 2.60 18.54 9.96
N GLU A 65 1.32 18.82 9.77
CA GLU A 65 0.37 17.90 9.14
C GLU A 65 0.80 17.59 7.71
N MET A 66 1.27 18.61 6.97
CA MET A 66 1.75 18.43 5.60
C MET A 66 2.99 17.52 5.55
N VAL A 67 3.98 17.77 6.41
CA VAL A 67 5.21 16.97 6.48
C VAL A 67 4.91 15.52 6.86
N GLU A 68 4.03 15.31 7.85
CA GLU A 68 3.64 13.98 8.30
C GLU A 68 2.88 13.20 7.21
N LEU A 69 1.97 13.87 6.49
CA LEU A 69 1.26 13.29 5.34
C LEU A 69 2.23 12.92 4.21
N HIS A 70 3.14 13.81 3.85
CA HIS A 70 4.13 13.55 2.80
C HIS A 70 5.00 12.32 3.13
N ARG A 71 5.57 12.28 4.34
CA ARG A 71 6.39 11.14 4.79
C ARG A 71 5.60 9.85 4.92
N ALA A 72 4.34 9.93 5.35
CA ALA A 72 3.45 8.76 5.39
C ALA A 72 3.14 8.24 3.99
N ALA A 73 2.97 9.12 2.99
CA ALA A 73 2.79 8.74 1.60
C ALA A 73 4.02 8.03 1.03
N ASP A 74 5.22 8.55 1.32
CA ASP A 74 6.48 7.90 0.93
C ASP A 74 6.61 6.50 1.55
N ALA A 75 6.37 6.38 2.87
CA ALA A 75 6.40 5.10 3.57
C ALA A 75 5.35 4.10 3.01
N ALA A 76 4.15 4.57 2.68
CA ALA A 76 3.11 3.75 2.07
C ALA A 76 3.48 3.31 0.64
N ARG A 77 4.19 4.15 -0.12
CA ARG A 77 4.70 3.81 -1.46
C ARG A 77 5.79 2.74 -1.38
N GLU A 78 6.74 2.90 -0.47
CA GLU A 78 7.80 1.92 -0.25
C GLU A 78 7.26 0.56 0.20
N GLU A 79 6.30 0.54 1.13
CA GLU A 79 5.71 -0.71 1.61
C GLU A 79 4.97 -1.44 0.49
N ARG A 80 4.24 -0.71 -0.37
CA ARG A 80 3.61 -1.28 -1.57
C ARG A 80 4.65 -1.84 -2.55
N ALA A 81 5.76 -1.14 -2.77
CA ALA A 81 6.86 -1.63 -3.60
C ALA A 81 7.45 -2.93 -3.06
N LYS A 82 7.69 -3.02 -1.74
CA LYS A 82 8.16 -4.24 -1.07
C LYS A 82 7.17 -5.39 -1.23
N GLN A 83 5.87 -5.14 -1.08
CA GLN A 83 4.83 -6.16 -1.28
C GLN A 83 4.77 -6.65 -2.72
N LYS A 84 4.92 -5.76 -3.71
CA LYS A 84 4.98 -6.13 -5.13
C LYS A 84 6.18 -7.03 -5.42
N ALA A 85 7.36 -6.68 -4.91
CA ALA A 85 8.57 -7.48 -5.06
C ALA A 85 8.41 -8.88 -4.42
N ARG A 86 7.82 -8.96 -3.22
CA ARG A 86 7.53 -10.25 -2.55
C ARG A 86 6.60 -11.12 -3.38
N LYS A 87 5.54 -10.56 -3.97
CA LYS A 87 4.61 -11.29 -4.85
C LYS A 87 5.30 -11.80 -6.11
N GLN A 88 6.13 -10.98 -6.75
CA GLN A 88 6.89 -11.37 -7.94
C GLN A 88 7.85 -12.51 -7.64
N HIS A 89 8.59 -12.43 -6.53
CA HIS A 89 9.49 -13.50 -6.11
C HIS A 89 8.75 -14.81 -5.79
N ALA A 90 7.58 -14.73 -5.15
CA ALA A 90 6.74 -15.90 -4.90
C ALA A 90 6.24 -16.56 -6.20
N ALA A 91 5.80 -15.75 -7.18
CA ALA A 91 5.39 -16.24 -8.49
C ALA A 91 6.54 -16.93 -9.24
N TYR A 92 7.74 -16.33 -9.20
CA TYR A 92 8.95 -16.94 -9.79
C TYR A 92 9.28 -18.30 -9.15
N ARG A 93 9.19 -18.40 -7.82
CA ARG A 93 9.40 -19.68 -7.11
C ARG A 93 8.38 -20.75 -7.48
N ALA A 94 7.11 -20.37 -7.67
CA ALA A 94 6.07 -21.30 -8.09
C ALA A 94 6.30 -21.82 -9.52
N GLU A 95 6.68 -20.93 -10.44
CA GLU A 95 6.95 -21.31 -11.84
C GLU A 95 8.19 -22.19 -11.95
N THR A 96 9.27 -21.85 -11.23
CA THR A 96 10.48 -22.67 -11.22
C THR A 96 10.25 -24.06 -10.61
N ALA A 97 9.43 -24.18 -9.56
CA ALA A 97 9.03 -25.48 -9.01
C ALA A 97 8.24 -26.31 -10.04
N ARG A 98 7.28 -25.69 -10.73
CA ARG A 98 6.49 -26.36 -11.79
C ARG A 98 7.37 -26.86 -12.93
N LEU A 99 8.33 -26.05 -13.39
CA LEU A 99 9.27 -26.45 -14.44
C LEU A 99 10.19 -27.59 -13.99
N ALA A 100 10.65 -27.56 -12.74
CA ALA A 100 11.45 -28.65 -12.18
C ALA A 100 10.65 -29.97 -12.13
N GLU A 101 9.40 -29.93 -11.68
CA GLU A 101 8.50 -31.10 -11.68
C GLU A 101 8.30 -31.68 -13.09
N MET A 102 8.11 -30.84 -14.11
CA MET A 102 7.98 -31.28 -15.51
C MET A 102 9.27 -31.90 -16.06
N ALA A 103 10.43 -31.38 -15.65
CA ALA A 103 11.74 -31.90 -16.08
C ALA A 103 12.09 -33.23 -15.41
N LEU A 104 11.55 -33.51 -14.22
CA LEU A 104 11.70 -34.77 -13.50
C LEU A 104 10.84 -35.92 -14.06
N VAL A 105 9.96 -35.68 -15.05
CA VAL A 105 9.22 -36.74 -15.75
C VAL A 105 10.15 -37.45 -16.75
N PRO A 106 10.55 -38.71 -16.51
CA PRO A 106 11.48 -39.43 -17.38
C PRO A 106 10.89 -39.69 -18.78
N PRO A 107 11.73 -39.75 -19.84
CA PRO A 107 11.30 -39.89 -21.23
C PRO A 107 10.59 -41.23 -21.54
N ALA A 108 10.69 -42.25 -20.68
CA ALA A 108 10.08 -43.56 -20.89
C ALA A 108 8.54 -43.57 -20.86
N ALA A 109 7.88 -42.47 -20.47
CA ALA A 109 6.42 -42.32 -20.54
C ALA A 109 5.93 -41.58 -21.80
N ARG A 110 6.83 -41.15 -22.70
CA ARG A 110 6.48 -40.37 -23.90
C ARG A 110 6.35 -41.23 -25.18
N ASP A 111 6.97 -42.41 -25.21
CA ASP A 111 6.96 -43.34 -26.35
C ASP A 111 6.47 -44.72 -25.92
N GLY A 112 5.15 -44.84 -25.66
CA GLY A 112 4.55 -46.07 -25.15
C GLY A 112 3.31 -46.57 -25.89
N ASP A 113 2.93 -45.97 -27.02
CA ASP A 113 1.75 -46.43 -27.77
C ASP A 113 1.88 -46.17 -29.28
N VAL A 114 2.90 -46.75 -29.91
CA VAL A 114 2.84 -47.10 -31.34
C VAL A 114 3.61 -48.41 -31.54
N ALA A 115 2.89 -49.53 -31.59
CA ALA A 115 3.31 -50.76 -32.25
C ALA A 115 2.06 -51.55 -32.71
N PRO A 116 2.16 -52.32 -33.82
CA PRO A 116 1.23 -52.35 -34.95
C PRO A 116 -0.06 -53.17 -34.79
#